data_AF-A0A2E0Z9R8-F1
#
_entry.id   AF-A0A2E0Z9R8-F1
#
_cell.length_a   1.000
_cell.length_b   1.000
_cell.length_c   1.000
_cell.angle_alpha   90.00
_cell.angle_beta   90.00
_cell.angle_gamma   90.00
#
_symmetry.space_group_name_H-M   'P 1'
#
loop_
_entity.id
_entity.type
_entity.pdbx_description
1 polymer ?
#
loop_
_entity_poly.entity_id
_entity_poly.type
_entity_poly.pdbx_seq_one_letter_code
_entity_poly.pdbx_strand_id
1 'polypeptide(L)'
;MFEVNGTYANRKGEYTVLEINPPKMRVRYTEDGSEAELKIELQARIWENIAVEYEARAASRSARAAKRSAVAAANHYIKVISVPAMDEMNFPGWPERIVMAPPEDGEITLQSGDRLIFYALETQTFFAVATITGESKSANPKEFFFTVPADKAEFFPIDIDAVSSKLDKGADIDSVELESQPRFKRLRLEAEAFYPINEDDFELLAEALTEVAEEEEDEEDDEDDFEEDDE
;
A
#
# COMPACT_ATOMS: atom_id res chain seq x y z
N MET A 1 -20.39 23.75 5.81
CA MET A 1 -21.22 24.62 6.67
C MET A 1 -21.66 23.77 7.86
N PHE A 2 -21.45 24.23 9.10
CA PHE A 2 -21.81 23.46 10.29
C PHE A 2 -23.28 23.62 10.64
N GLU A 3 -23.91 22.54 11.08
CA GLU A 3 -25.31 22.51 11.51
C GLU A 3 -25.41 22.14 12.99
N VAL A 4 -26.36 22.75 13.71
CA VAL A 4 -26.64 22.39 15.11
C VAL A 4 -27.21 20.97 15.16
N ASN A 5 -26.67 20.17 16.08
CA ASN A 5 -26.81 18.71 16.19
C ASN A 5 -26.14 17.90 15.06
N GLY A 6 -25.37 18.55 14.17
CA GLY A 6 -24.51 17.83 13.24
C GLY A 6 -23.29 17.23 13.96
N THR A 7 -22.90 16.02 13.55
CA THR A 7 -21.70 15.34 14.01
C THR A 7 -20.57 15.57 13.02
N TYR A 8 -19.40 15.90 13.56
CA TYR A 8 -18.20 16.25 12.81
C TYR A 8 -16.98 15.68 13.54
N ALA A 9 -15.82 15.67 12.91
CA ALA A 9 -14.57 15.18 13.50
C ALA A 9 -13.46 16.22 13.34
N ASN A 10 -12.52 16.21 14.27
CA ASN A 10 -11.23 16.90 14.18
C ASN A 10 -10.14 16.06 14.89
N ARG A 11 -8.91 16.56 14.98
CA ARG A 11 -7.77 15.87 15.62
C ARG A 11 -8.02 15.45 17.10
N LYS A 12 -9.03 16.02 17.78
CA LYS A 12 -9.39 15.65 19.17
C LYS A 12 -10.50 14.61 19.25
N GLY A 13 -11.00 14.13 18.12
CA GLY A 13 -12.07 13.15 18.02
C GLY A 13 -13.36 13.73 17.46
N GLU A 14 -14.39 12.90 17.49
CA GLU A 14 -15.72 13.24 17.02
C GLU A 14 -16.42 14.20 18.00
N TYR A 15 -17.18 15.14 17.46
CA TYR A 15 -17.94 16.11 18.22
C TYR A 15 -19.29 16.44 17.56
N THR A 16 -20.27 16.74 18.40
CA THR A 16 -21.58 17.23 17.99
C THR A 16 -21.68 18.73 18.24
N VAL A 17 -22.16 19.49 17.27
CA VAL A 17 -22.37 20.94 17.42
C VAL A 17 -23.62 21.17 18.27
N LEU A 18 -23.48 21.80 19.43
CA LEU A 18 -24.59 22.12 20.31
C LEU A 18 -25.22 23.48 19.98
N GLU A 19 -24.40 24.46 19.60
CA GLU A 19 -24.86 25.82 19.35
C GLU A 19 -23.90 26.56 18.42
N ILE A 20 -24.42 27.41 17.53
CA ILE A 20 -23.62 28.21 16.60
C ILE A 20 -23.87 29.69 16.89
N ASN A 21 -22.85 30.39 17.38
CA ASN A 21 -22.87 31.81 17.72
C ASN A 21 -21.66 32.51 17.07
N PRO A 22 -21.78 32.95 15.79
CA PRO A 22 -20.65 33.49 15.05
C PRO A 22 -19.89 34.57 15.84
N PRO A 23 -18.54 34.51 15.91
CA PRO A 23 -17.64 33.69 15.07
C PRO A 23 -17.32 32.30 15.64
N LYS A 24 -18.01 31.85 16.69
CA LYS A 24 -17.70 30.61 17.41
C LYS A 24 -18.89 29.64 17.44
N MET A 25 -18.63 28.40 17.80
CA MET A 25 -19.65 27.39 18.05
C MET A 25 -19.31 26.59 19.30
N ARG A 26 -20.34 26.18 20.05
CA ARG A 26 -20.19 25.27 21.18
C ARG A 26 -20.41 23.85 20.67
N VAL A 27 -19.48 22.97 20.99
CA VAL A 27 -19.51 21.56 20.61
C VAL A 27 -19.41 20.68 21.85
N ARG A 28 -19.80 19.41 21.71
CA ARG A 28 -19.58 18.35 22.69
C ARG A 28 -18.87 17.19 22.04
N TYR A 29 -17.75 16.77 22.59
CA TYR A 29 -17.03 15.57 22.12
C TYR A 29 -17.80 14.30 22.48
N THR A 30 -17.83 13.34 21.57
CA THR A 30 -18.59 12.08 21.75
C THR A 30 -17.89 11.11 22.69
N GLU A 31 -16.55 11.11 22.76
CA GLU A 31 -15.77 10.19 23.59
C GLU A 31 -15.80 10.53 25.09
N ASP A 32 -15.53 11.79 25.46
CA ASP A 32 -15.41 12.22 26.86
C ASP A 32 -16.62 13.05 27.35
N GLY A 33 -17.53 13.42 26.43
CA GLY A 33 -18.67 14.28 26.73
C GLY A 33 -18.31 15.73 27.05
N SER A 34 -17.05 16.13 26.87
CA SER A 34 -16.58 17.47 27.22
C SER A 34 -17.13 18.51 26.25
N GLU A 35 -17.37 19.73 26.75
CA GLU A 35 -17.87 20.84 25.94
C GLU A 35 -16.75 21.84 25.66
N ALA A 36 -16.66 22.28 24.41
CA ALA A 36 -15.66 23.24 23.97
C ALA A 36 -16.27 24.33 23.09
N GLU A 37 -15.65 25.50 23.11
CA GLU A 37 -15.99 26.62 22.24
C GLU A 37 -14.93 26.74 21.13
N LEU A 38 -15.33 26.49 19.88
CA LEU A 38 -14.45 26.44 18.71
C LEU A 38 -14.74 27.60 17.75
N LYS A 39 -13.72 28.09 17.05
CA LYS A 39 -13.91 29.08 15.97
C LYS A 39 -14.44 28.39 14.72
N ILE A 40 -15.52 28.93 14.15
CA ILE A 40 -16.18 28.35 12.97
C ILE A 40 -15.23 28.34 11.77
N GLU A 41 -14.49 29.42 11.52
CA GLU A 41 -13.56 29.53 10.40
C GLU A 41 -12.45 28.47 10.45
N LEU A 42 -11.90 28.20 11.64
CA LEU A 42 -10.86 27.20 11.83
C LEU A 42 -11.40 25.79 11.54
N GLN A 43 -12.56 25.45 12.11
CA GLN A 43 -13.15 24.14 11.89
C GLN A 43 -13.60 23.95 10.44
N ALA A 44 -14.03 25.02 9.76
CA ALA A 44 -14.40 24.96 8.35
C ALA A 44 -13.19 24.63 7.47
N ARG A 45 -12.02 25.23 7.76
CA ARG A 45 -10.76 24.91 7.06
C ARG A 45 -10.30 23.49 7.33
N ILE A 46 -10.38 23.03 8.58
CA ILE A 46 -10.06 21.62 8.95
C ILE A 46 -10.97 20.67 8.16
N TRP A 47 -12.26 20.96 8.09
CA TRP A 47 -13.22 20.14 7.35
C TRP A 47 -13.03 20.16 5.85
N GLU A 48 -12.63 21.29 5.28
CA GLU A 48 -12.32 21.39 3.85
C GLU A 48 -11.09 20.53 3.50
N ASN A 49 -10.04 20.57 4.32
CA ASN A 49 -8.87 19.70 4.14
C ASN A 49 -9.24 18.21 4.26
N ILE A 50 -9.94 17.81 5.33
CA ILE A 50 -10.39 16.43 5.53
C ILE A 50 -11.27 15.96 4.36
N ALA A 51 -12.17 16.81 3.86
CA ALA A 51 -13.04 16.45 2.75
C ALA A 51 -12.28 16.28 1.43
N VAL A 52 -11.30 17.14 1.14
CA VAL A 52 -10.45 17.03 -0.06
C VAL A 52 -9.60 15.76 0.00
N GLU A 53 -9.03 15.46 1.16
CA GLU A 53 -8.24 14.24 1.40
C GLU A 53 -9.11 12.99 1.29
N TYR A 54 -10.29 12.99 1.91
CA TYR A 54 -11.24 11.88 1.81
C TYR A 54 -11.75 11.66 0.38
N GLU A 55 -11.97 12.73 -0.40
CA GLU A 55 -12.37 12.64 -1.79
C GLU A 55 -11.23 12.11 -2.68
N ALA A 56 -9.98 12.51 -2.42
CA ALA A 56 -8.80 11.95 -3.09
C ALA A 56 -8.60 10.46 -2.75
N ARG A 57 -8.74 10.09 -1.47
CA ARG A 57 -8.70 8.69 -0.98
C ARG A 57 -9.85 7.86 -1.54
N ALA A 58 -11.06 8.40 -1.64
CA ALA A 58 -12.20 7.69 -2.22
C ALA A 58 -12.06 7.51 -3.74
N ALA A 59 -11.50 8.49 -4.45
CA ALA A 59 -11.24 8.41 -5.88
C ALA A 59 -10.14 7.38 -6.21
N SER A 60 -9.06 7.32 -5.42
CA SER A 60 -8.00 6.32 -5.58
C SER A 60 -8.52 4.90 -5.29
N ARG A 61 -9.29 4.71 -4.21
CA ARG A 61 -9.95 3.43 -3.90
C ARG A 61 -10.95 3.01 -4.98
N SER A 62 -11.70 3.95 -5.55
CA SER A 62 -12.66 3.68 -6.63
C SER A 62 -11.96 3.30 -7.95
N ALA A 63 -10.84 3.95 -8.27
CA ALA A 63 -10.01 3.58 -9.43
C ALA A 63 -9.36 2.20 -9.25
N ARG A 64 -8.86 1.89 -8.05
CA ARG A 64 -8.34 0.56 -7.68
C ARG A 64 -9.44 -0.51 -7.78
N ALA A 65 -10.65 -0.25 -7.29
CA ALA A 65 -11.79 -1.17 -7.40
C ALA A 65 -12.26 -1.39 -8.86
N ALA A 66 -12.25 -0.34 -9.69
CA ALA A 66 -12.53 -0.47 -11.12
C ALA A 66 -11.47 -1.32 -11.85
N LYS A 67 -10.19 -1.18 -11.47
CA LYS A 67 -9.07 -2.02 -11.94
C LYS A 67 -9.25 -3.48 -11.51
N ARG A 68 -9.67 -3.73 -10.25
CA ARG A 68 -9.99 -5.09 -9.75
C ARG A 68 -11.08 -5.79 -10.56
N SER A 69 -12.15 -5.09 -10.97
CA SER A 69 -13.25 -5.73 -11.73
C SER A 69 -12.87 -6.09 -13.19
N ALA A 70 -11.88 -5.42 -13.78
CA ALA A 70 -11.35 -5.76 -15.11
C ALA A 70 -10.35 -6.94 -15.08
N VAL A 71 -9.84 -7.30 -13.91
CA VAL A 71 -8.70 -8.22 -13.71
C VAL A 71 -9.14 -9.58 -13.12
N ALA A 72 -10.44 -9.84 -12.99
CA ALA A 72 -11.02 -11.08 -12.43
C ALA A 72 -10.67 -12.41 -13.15
N ALA A 73 -9.82 -12.38 -14.19
CA ALA A 73 -9.27 -13.56 -14.86
C ALA A 73 -7.74 -13.68 -14.73
N ALA A 74 -7.11 -12.81 -13.94
CA ALA A 74 -5.67 -12.79 -13.75
C ALA A 74 -5.22 -13.80 -12.70
N ASN A 75 -3.99 -14.30 -12.87
CA ASN A 75 -3.36 -15.14 -11.87
C ASN A 75 -2.73 -14.27 -10.78
N HIS A 76 -2.64 -14.83 -9.58
CA HIS A 76 -2.10 -14.18 -8.40
C HIS A 76 -0.86 -14.94 -7.93
N TYR A 77 0.22 -14.21 -7.67
CA TYR A 77 1.50 -14.81 -7.27
C TYR A 77 2.15 -14.05 -6.12
N ILE A 78 2.84 -14.79 -5.26
CA ILE A 78 3.88 -14.25 -4.39
C ILE A 78 5.20 -14.27 -5.15
N LYS A 79 5.84 -13.12 -5.29
CA LYS A 79 7.20 -12.96 -5.81
C LYS A 79 8.16 -12.82 -4.64
N VAL A 80 9.05 -13.80 -4.47
CA VAL A 80 10.09 -13.77 -3.44
C VAL A 80 11.31 -13.05 -3.99
N ILE A 81 11.80 -12.07 -3.25
CA ILE A 81 13.04 -11.35 -3.57
C ILE A 81 14.01 -11.38 -2.39
N SER A 82 15.28 -11.19 -2.70
CA SER A 82 16.33 -10.94 -1.72
C SER A 82 16.75 -9.49 -1.86
N VAL A 83 16.57 -8.71 -0.80
CA VAL A 83 16.93 -7.30 -0.79
C VAL A 83 18.25 -7.09 -0.03
N PRO A 84 19.23 -6.38 -0.61
CA PRO A 84 20.45 -6.04 0.10
C PRO A 84 20.17 -5.11 1.30
N ALA A 85 20.70 -5.45 2.46
CA ALA A 85 20.45 -4.78 3.75
C ALA A 85 20.86 -3.30 3.89
N MET A 86 21.33 -2.65 2.82
CA MET A 86 21.82 -1.25 2.88
C MET A 86 20.93 -0.25 2.15
N ASP A 87 20.10 -0.68 1.21
CA ASP A 87 19.32 0.22 0.34
C ASP A 87 17.99 -0.47 -0.02
N GLU A 88 17.04 -0.39 0.91
CA GLU A 88 15.84 -1.25 1.00
C GLU A 88 14.92 -1.17 -0.23
N MET A 89 14.97 -0.08 -1.00
CA MET A 89 14.15 0.12 -2.21
C MET A 89 14.97 0.24 -3.50
N ASN A 90 16.25 -0.12 -3.46
CA ASN A 90 17.16 -0.02 -4.61
C ASN A 90 17.65 -1.40 -5.05
N PHE A 91 16.72 -2.34 -5.17
CA PHE A 91 17.01 -3.69 -5.66
C PHE A 91 16.74 -3.80 -7.17
N PRO A 92 17.42 -4.74 -7.86
CA PRO A 92 17.28 -5.00 -9.28
C PRO A 92 15.84 -4.97 -9.84
N GLY A 93 15.61 -4.15 -10.87
CA GLY A 93 14.33 -4.06 -11.59
C GLY A 93 13.26 -3.20 -10.90
N TRP A 94 13.43 -2.85 -9.62
CA TRP A 94 12.48 -2.01 -8.90
C TRP A 94 12.40 -0.58 -9.45
N PRO A 95 13.53 0.14 -9.65
CA PRO A 95 13.49 1.50 -10.21
C PRO A 95 12.92 1.54 -11.63
N GLU A 96 13.19 0.51 -12.43
CA GLU A 96 12.70 0.39 -13.80
C GLU A 96 11.26 -0.11 -13.89
N ARG A 97 10.63 -0.46 -12.76
CA ARG A 97 9.30 -1.06 -12.67
C ARG A 97 9.15 -2.27 -13.57
N ILE A 98 10.09 -3.21 -13.45
CA ILE A 98 10.07 -4.47 -14.17
C ILE A 98 10.25 -5.64 -13.21
N VAL A 99 9.66 -6.78 -13.57
CA VAL A 99 9.90 -8.05 -12.89
C VAL A 99 10.49 -9.05 -13.87
N MET A 100 11.51 -9.78 -13.42
CA MET A 100 12.07 -10.89 -14.19
C MET A 100 11.13 -12.09 -14.11
N ALA A 101 10.81 -12.66 -15.26
CA ALA A 101 10.06 -13.91 -15.35
C ALA A 101 10.78 -15.05 -14.62
N PRO A 102 10.04 -16.06 -14.13
CA PRO A 102 10.67 -17.29 -13.67
C PRO A 102 11.51 -17.91 -14.81
N PRO A 103 12.56 -18.69 -14.48
CA PRO A 103 13.34 -19.40 -15.50
C PRO A 103 12.43 -20.31 -16.35
N GLU A 104 12.77 -20.47 -17.63
CA GLU A 104 11.94 -21.14 -18.67
C GLU A 104 11.51 -22.58 -18.31
N ASP A 105 12.19 -23.23 -17.37
CA ASP A 105 11.87 -24.58 -16.89
C ASP A 105 10.75 -24.63 -15.81
N GLY A 106 10.19 -23.48 -15.44
CA GLY A 106 9.14 -23.36 -14.42
C GLY A 106 7.72 -23.65 -14.91
N GLU A 107 6.83 -24.06 -14.00
CA GLU A 107 5.39 -24.26 -14.28
C GLU A 107 4.59 -22.94 -14.37
N ILE A 108 5.25 -21.80 -14.15
CA ILE A 108 4.61 -20.48 -14.03
C ILE A 108 4.88 -19.68 -15.29
N THR A 109 3.80 -19.27 -15.96
CA THR A 109 3.84 -18.38 -17.12
C THR A 109 3.15 -17.08 -16.76
N LEU A 110 3.91 -15.99 -16.73
CA LEU A 110 3.37 -14.66 -16.45
C LEU A 110 2.70 -14.07 -17.69
N GLN A 111 1.66 -13.27 -17.48
CA GLN A 111 0.96 -12.51 -18.51
C GLN A 111 0.52 -11.13 -18.02
N SER A 112 0.19 -10.26 -18.96
CA SER A 112 -0.43 -8.98 -18.63
C SER A 112 -1.73 -9.18 -17.86
N GLY A 113 -1.90 -8.42 -16.79
CA GLY A 113 -3.01 -8.52 -15.87
C GLY A 113 -2.69 -9.34 -14.62
N ASP A 114 -1.70 -10.24 -14.65
CA ASP A 114 -1.30 -11.00 -13.46
C ASP A 114 -0.86 -10.06 -12.33
N ARG A 115 -1.15 -10.45 -11.10
CA ARG A 115 -0.91 -9.64 -9.92
C ARG A 115 0.09 -10.31 -9.01
N LEU A 116 0.98 -9.49 -8.46
CA LEU A 116 2.14 -9.90 -7.70
C LEU A 116 2.11 -9.26 -6.33
N ILE A 117 2.39 -10.06 -5.31
CA ILE A 117 2.74 -9.58 -3.97
C ILE A 117 4.21 -9.90 -3.73
N PHE A 118 4.99 -8.88 -3.39
CA PHE A 118 6.41 -9.04 -3.14
C PHE A 118 6.68 -9.39 -1.69
N TYR A 119 7.52 -10.41 -1.49
CA TYR A 119 7.97 -10.90 -0.19
C TYR A 119 9.50 -10.78 -0.09
N ALA A 120 9.98 -10.11 0.95
CA ALA A 120 11.40 -9.94 1.21
C ALA A 120 11.90 -11.04 2.17
N LEU A 121 12.95 -11.78 1.77
CA LEU A 121 13.50 -12.88 2.55
C LEU A 121 14.16 -12.42 3.86
N GLU A 122 14.80 -11.26 3.83
CA GLU A 122 15.62 -10.74 4.93
C GLU A 122 14.76 -10.26 6.10
N THR A 123 13.69 -9.52 5.79
CA THR A 123 12.72 -8.99 6.78
C THR A 123 11.57 -9.95 7.05
N GLN A 124 11.36 -10.95 6.18
CA GLN A 124 10.25 -11.90 6.24
C GLN A 124 8.86 -11.26 6.14
N THR A 125 8.77 -10.13 5.45
CA THR A 125 7.56 -9.33 5.29
C THR A 125 7.11 -9.30 3.83
N PHE A 126 5.81 -9.18 3.62
CA PHE A 126 5.26 -8.70 2.36
C PHE A 126 5.35 -7.18 2.36
N PHE A 127 5.74 -6.55 1.26
CA PHE A 127 5.98 -5.10 1.26
C PHE A 127 5.38 -4.35 0.08
N ALA A 128 4.96 -5.04 -0.98
CA ALA A 128 4.36 -4.38 -2.14
C ALA A 128 3.38 -5.25 -2.91
N VAL A 129 2.43 -4.57 -3.55
CA VAL A 129 1.44 -5.12 -4.47
C VAL A 129 1.69 -4.49 -5.84
N ALA A 130 1.74 -5.31 -6.89
CA ALA A 130 1.90 -4.83 -8.25
C ALA A 130 1.05 -5.61 -9.25
N THR A 131 0.78 -4.98 -10.38
CA THR A 131 0.08 -5.57 -11.52
C THR A 131 0.99 -5.56 -12.76
N ILE A 132 1.07 -6.67 -13.49
CA ILE A 132 1.75 -6.72 -14.78
C ILE A 132 0.92 -5.98 -15.82
N THR A 133 1.51 -5.01 -16.51
CA THR A 133 0.76 -4.08 -17.38
C THR A 133 0.96 -4.28 -18.88
N GLY A 134 1.93 -5.11 -19.28
CA GLY A 134 2.29 -5.26 -20.69
C GLY A 134 2.99 -6.57 -21.02
N GLU A 135 3.38 -6.69 -22.28
CA GLU A 135 4.08 -7.87 -22.81
C GLU A 135 5.51 -7.96 -22.29
N SER A 136 6.05 -9.19 -22.24
CA SER A 136 7.44 -9.37 -21.87
C SER A 136 8.38 -8.79 -22.92
N LYS A 137 9.46 -8.18 -22.43
CA LYS A 137 10.61 -7.81 -23.24
C LYS A 137 11.76 -8.71 -22.87
N SER A 138 12.36 -9.32 -23.88
CA SER A 138 13.57 -10.09 -23.63
C SER A 138 14.82 -9.22 -23.70
N ALA A 139 15.65 -9.31 -22.66
CA ALA A 139 16.88 -8.53 -22.51
C ALA A 139 17.96 -9.36 -21.81
N ASN A 140 19.20 -8.84 -21.77
CA ASN A 140 20.25 -9.43 -20.97
C ASN A 140 19.96 -9.17 -19.48
N PRO A 141 19.89 -10.20 -18.63
CA PRO A 141 19.63 -10.01 -17.20
C PRO A 141 20.58 -9.05 -16.53
N LYS A 142 21.85 -8.98 -16.95
CA LYS A 142 22.85 -8.06 -16.37
C LYS A 142 22.53 -6.58 -16.59
N GLU A 143 21.59 -6.24 -17.46
CA GLU A 143 21.09 -4.87 -17.59
C GLU A 143 20.32 -4.42 -16.34
N PHE A 144 19.74 -5.38 -15.59
CA PHE A 144 18.85 -5.09 -14.46
C PHE A 144 19.23 -5.89 -13.19
N PHE A 145 19.59 -7.17 -13.34
CA PHE A 145 19.97 -8.14 -12.31
C PHE A 145 21.40 -8.65 -12.52
N PHE A 146 22.38 -8.02 -11.86
CA PHE A 146 23.81 -8.31 -12.03
C PHE A 146 24.26 -9.72 -11.61
N THR A 147 23.45 -10.43 -10.82
CA THR A 147 23.77 -11.73 -10.21
C THR A 147 23.22 -12.93 -10.98
N VAL A 148 22.39 -12.71 -12.01
CA VAL A 148 21.72 -13.78 -12.75
C VAL A 148 22.67 -14.36 -13.82
N PRO A 149 23.01 -15.66 -13.75
CA PRO A 149 23.94 -16.30 -14.69
C PRO A 149 23.23 -16.76 -15.97
N ALA A 150 22.49 -15.86 -16.62
CA ALA A 150 21.82 -16.13 -17.89
C ALA A 150 22.15 -15.03 -18.91
N ASP A 151 22.22 -15.41 -20.19
CA ASP A 151 22.51 -14.48 -21.28
C ASP A 151 21.25 -13.74 -21.78
N LYS A 152 20.07 -14.26 -21.43
CA LYS A 152 18.76 -13.76 -21.83
C LYS A 152 17.71 -14.15 -20.80
N ALA A 153 16.84 -13.23 -20.43
CA ALA A 153 15.62 -13.49 -19.66
C ALA A 153 14.46 -12.64 -20.18
N GLU A 154 13.26 -12.94 -19.72
CA GLU A 154 12.07 -12.15 -19.99
C GLU A 154 11.77 -11.21 -18.82
N PHE A 155 11.42 -9.97 -19.15
CA PHE A 155 11.08 -8.93 -18.18
C PHE A 155 9.69 -8.38 -18.49
N PHE A 156 8.85 -8.30 -17.47
CA PHE A 156 7.50 -7.79 -17.58
C PHE A 156 7.41 -6.41 -16.91
N PRO A 157 6.80 -5.41 -17.56
CA PRO A 157 6.54 -4.12 -16.91
C PRO A 157 5.45 -4.27 -15.85
N ILE A 158 5.66 -3.65 -14.70
CA ILE A 158 4.74 -3.67 -13.58
C ILE A 158 4.28 -2.25 -13.22
N ASP A 159 3.10 -2.17 -12.64
CA ASP A 159 2.58 -0.97 -11.99
C ASP A 159 2.36 -1.29 -10.51
N ILE A 160 2.88 -0.44 -9.63
CA ILE A 160 2.82 -0.65 -8.18
C ILE A 160 1.49 -0.09 -7.69
N ASP A 161 0.66 -0.96 -7.11
CA ASP A 161 -0.65 -0.60 -6.59
C ASP A 161 -0.57 -0.11 -5.14
N ALA A 162 0.31 -0.71 -4.33
CA ALA A 162 0.64 -0.35 -2.95
C ALA A 162 2.07 -0.78 -2.60
N VAL A 163 2.74 -0.03 -1.72
CA VAL A 163 4.10 -0.33 -1.24
C VAL A 163 4.29 0.31 0.14
N SER A 164 4.91 -0.42 1.06
CA SER A 164 5.41 0.16 2.32
C SER A 164 6.78 0.80 2.05
N SER A 165 7.01 2.00 2.57
CA SER A 165 8.26 2.77 2.42
C SER A 165 9.48 2.05 3.01
N LYS A 166 9.28 1.19 4.01
CA LYS A 166 10.31 0.43 4.73
C LYS A 166 10.00 -1.05 4.68
N LEU A 167 11.00 -1.88 4.37
CA LEU A 167 10.72 -3.31 4.19
C LEU A 167 10.29 -3.99 5.49
N ASP A 168 10.78 -3.54 6.63
CA ASP A 168 10.47 -4.09 7.95
C ASP A 168 9.09 -3.70 8.49
N LYS A 169 8.46 -2.66 7.93
CA LYS A 169 7.10 -2.23 8.26
C LYS A 169 6.01 -2.91 7.43
N GLY A 170 6.39 -3.64 6.38
CA GLY A 170 5.45 -4.39 5.54
C GLY A 170 4.58 -5.40 6.31
N ALA A 171 3.54 -5.92 5.65
CA ALA A 171 2.65 -6.89 6.24
C ALA A 171 3.40 -8.18 6.63
N ASP A 172 3.36 -8.51 7.92
CA ASP A 172 3.98 -9.72 8.46
C ASP A 172 3.26 -10.98 7.95
N ILE A 173 4.04 -12.00 7.61
CA ILE A 173 3.54 -13.34 7.27
C ILE A 173 2.73 -13.97 8.41
N ASP A 174 2.93 -13.54 9.65
CA ASP A 174 2.17 -13.97 10.83
C ASP A 174 0.82 -13.27 10.99
N SER A 175 0.62 -12.13 10.33
CA SER A 175 -0.64 -11.39 10.38
C SER A 175 -1.73 -11.96 9.46
N VAL A 176 -1.34 -12.82 8.49
CA VAL A 176 -2.26 -13.37 7.48
C VAL A 176 -2.15 -14.89 7.39
N GLU A 177 -3.29 -15.59 7.47
CA GLU A 177 -3.36 -17.04 7.25
C GLU A 177 -3.60 -17.33 5.76
N LEU A 178 -2.56 -17.82 5.05
CA LEU A 178 -2.64 -18.19 3.64
C LEU A 178 -3.24 -19.59 3.48
N GLU A 179 -4.52 -19.68 3.12
CA GLU A 179 -5.22 -20.96 2.95
C GLU A 179 -4.68 -21.77 1.77
N SER A 180 -4.29 -21.10 0.69
CA SER A 180 -3.71 -21.71 -0.51
C SER A 180 -2.26 -22.13 -0.33
N GLN A 181 -1.54 -21.49 0.61
CA GLN A 181 -0.14 -21.79 0.94
C GLN A 181 0.06 -22.01 2.45
N PRO A 182 -0.57 -23.04 3.05
CA PRO A 182 -0.58 -23.24 4.51
C PRO A 182 0.80 -23.62 5.08
N ARG A 183 1.76 -23.93 4.21
CA ARG A 183 3.13 -24.27 4.58
C ARG A 183 4.14 -23.23 4.11
N PHE A 184 3.72 -22.07 3.60
CA PHE A 184 4.60 -21.04 3.05
C PHE A 184 5.78 -20.73 3.98
N LYS A 185 5.50 -20.53 5.27
CA LYS A 185 6.49 -20.31 6.36
C LYS A 185 7.51 -21.42 6.55
N ARG A 186 7.19 -22.65 6.14
CA ARG A 186 8.03 -23.84 6.31
C ARG A 186 8.73 -24.21 5.01
N LEU A 187 8.44 -23.53 3.91
CA LEU A 187 9.14 -23.72 2.66
C LEU A 187 10.53 -23.11 2.78
N ARG A 188 11.50 -23.77 2.13
CA ARG A 188 12.78 -23.15 1.85
C ARG A 188 12.57 -22.24 0.64
N LEU A 189 12.26 -20.97 0.90
CA LEU A 189 12.06 -19.98 -0.13
C LEU A 189 13.39 -19.66 -0.83
N GLU A 190 13.33 -19.50 -2.14
CA GLU A 190 14.48 -19.13 -2.98
C GLU A 190 14.24 -17.73 -3.55
N ALA A 191 15.30 -16.93 -3.65
CA ALA A 191 15.22 -15.62 -4.26
C ALA A 191 14.80 -15.75 -5.74
N GLU A 192 14.03 -14.78 -6.22
CA GLU A 192 13.41 -14.76 -7.55
C GLU A 192 12.32 -15.81 -7.81
N ALA A 193 11.97 -16.63 -6.82
CA ALA A 193 10.91 -17.62 -6.96
C ALA A 193 9.51 -16.98 -7.00
N PHE A 194 8.59 -17.69 -7.65
CA PHE A 194 7.17 -17.35 -7.71
C PHE A 194 6.35 -18.48 -7.10
N TYR A 195 5.33 -18.13 -6.33
CA TYR A 195 4.39 -19.08 -5.74
C TYR A 195 2.96 -18.68 -6.10
N PRO A 196 2.16 -19.55 -6.74
CA PRO A 196 0.76 -19.25 -7.01
C PRO A 196 -0.03 -19.17 -5.71
N ILE A 197 -0.93 -18.20 -5.62
CA ILE A 197 -1.90 -18.06 -4.53
C ILE A 197 -3.31 -17.87 -5.11
N ASN A 198 -4.32 -18.16 -4.30
CA ASN A 198 -5.70 -17.87 -4.69
C ASN A 198 -5.99 -16.36 -4.58
N GLU A 199 -7.12 -15.93 -5.15
CA GLU A 199 -7.56 -14.54 -5.11
C GLU A 199 -7.86 -14.07 -3.67
N ASP A 200 -8.48 -14.92 -2.85
CA ASP A 200 -8.85 -14.56 -1.48
C ASP A 200 -7.63 -14.25 -0.60
N ASP A 201 -6.60 -15.10 -0.61
CA ASP A 201 -5.35 -14.87 0.12
C ASP A 201 -4.62 -13.63 -0.42
N PHE A 202 -4.66 -13.43 -1.75
CA PHE A 202 -4.06 -12.26 -2.38
C PHE A 202 -4.73 -10.98 -1.90
N GLU A 203 -6.06 -10.91 -1.93
CA GLU A 203 -6.81 -9.73 -1.54
C GLU A 203 -6.61 -9.42 -0.05
N LEU A 204 -6.55 -10.44 0.80
CA LEU A 204 -6.27 -10.28 2.23
C LEU A 204 -4.89 -9.65 2.48
N LEU A 205 -3.86 -10.15 1.80
CA LEU A 205 -2.52 -9.57 1.88
C LEU A 205 -2.45 -8.15 1.28
N ALA A 206 -3.13 -7.92 0.16
CA ALA A 206 -3.14 -6.62 -0.50
C ALA A 206 -3.87 -5.56 0.34
N GLU A 207 -4.93 -5.95 1.04
CA GLU A 207 -5.63 -5.08 2.00
C GLU A 207 -4.71 -4.73 3.18
N ALA A 208 -4.10 -5.71 3.83
CA ALA A 208 -3.15 -5.48 4.93
C ALA A 208 -1.99 -4.55 4.51
N LEU A 209 -1.46 -4.73 3.29
CA LEU A 209 -0.42 -3.85 2.76
C LEU A 209 -0.89 -2.43 2.46
N THR A 210 -2.15 -2.29 2.03
CA THR A 210 -2.71 -0.97 1.78
C THR A 210 -2.90 -0.22 3.10
N GLU A 211 -3.33 -0.91 4.16
CA GLU A 211 -3.45 -0.34 5.50
C GLU A 211 -2.09 0.16 6.02
N VAL A 212 -1.04 -0.66 5.93
CA VAL A 212 0.33 -0.27 6.30
C VAL A 212 0.80 0.97 5.52
N ALA A 213 0.59 0.98 4.20
CA ALA A 213 1.00 2.11 3.36
C ALA A 213 0.22 3.40 3.71
N GLU A 214 -1.07 3.29 4.03
CA GLU A 214 -1.90 4.43 4.47
C GLU A 214 -1.45 4.94 5.86
N GLU A 215 -1.12 4.06 6.80
CA GLU A 215 -0.60 4.44 8.13
C GLU A 215 0.75 5.17 8.06
N GLU A 216 1.63 4.77 7.14
CA GLU A 216 2.93 5.44 6.95
C GLU A 216 2.80 6.83 6.35
N GLU A 217 1.87 7.02 5.39
CA GLU A 217 1.58 8.35 4.82
C GLU A 217 1.08 9.32 5.92
N ASP A 218 0.25 8.84 6.85
CA ASP A 218 -0.23 9.65 7.98
C ASP A 218 0.89 10.02 8.98
N GLU A 219 1.90 9.15 9.18
CA GLU A 219 3.05 9.42 10.05
C GLU A 219 4.03 10.46 9.47
N GLU A 220 4.28 10.45 8.15
CA GLU A 220 5.19 11.40 7.50
C GLU A 220 4.64 12.84 7.49
N ASP A 221 3.33 13.00 7.28
CA ASP A 221 2.67 14.32 7.28
C ASP A 221 2.69 15.00 8.68
N ASP A 222 2.81 14.23 9.76
CA ASP A 222 2.89 14.74 11.13
C ASP A 222 4.30 15.26 11.50
N GLU A 223 5.38 14.81 10.83
CA GLU A 223 6.75 15.29 11.08
C GLU A 223 7.04 16.64 10.40
N ASP A 224 6.47 16.90 9.22
CA ASP A 224 6.68 18.13 8.44
C ASP A 224 5.97 19.37 9.03
N ASP A 225 4.95 19.18 9.88
CA ASP A 225 4.17 20.27 10.51
C ASP A 225 4.88 20.88 11.76
N PHE A 226 6.08 20.38 12.14
CA PHE A 226 6.85 20.83 13.30
C PHE A 226 8.07 21.73 13.00
N GLU A 227 8.38 22.04 11.73
CA GLU A 227 9.56 22.86 11.35
C GLU A 227 9.26 24.35 11.03
N GLU A 228 8.10 24.90 11.36
CA GLU A 228 7.86 26.36 11.28
C GLU A 228 7.35 26.92 12.62
N ASP A 229 8.23 27.08 13.61
CA ASP A 229 8.10 28.12 14.65
C ASP A 229 9.38 28.21 15.50
N ASP A 230 10.50 28.56 14.89
CA ASP A 230 11.68 29.08 15.61
C ASP A 230 12.41 30.14 14.77
N GLU A 231 11.84 31.35 14.66
CA GLU A 231 12.60 32.59 14.43
C GLU A 231 11.94 33.85 15.04
#